data_AF-A0A951XRZ3-F1
#
_entry.id   AF-A0A951XRZ3-F1
#
_cell.length_a   1.000
_cell.length_b   1.000
_cell.length_c   1.000
_cell.angle_alpha   90.00
_cell.angle_beta   90.00
_cell.angle_gamma   90.00
#
_symmetry.space_group_name_H-M   'P 1'
#
loop_
_entity.id
_entity.type
_entity.pdbx_description
1 polymer ?
#
loop_
_entity_poly.entity_id
_entity_poly.type
_entity_poly.pdbx_seq_one_letter_code
_entity_poly.pdbx_strand_id
1 'polypeptide(L)' 'MSRLTITLEDSLHRALKETAARQGRPIARIIEESLLLRGIKPMDSARQLVARARSRARLPDEEALDLSVAETRAARGR' A
#
# COMPACT_ATOMS: atom_id res chain seq x y z
N MET A 1 13.24 0.53 5.02
CA MET A 1 12.83 -0.78 5.56
C MET A 1 12.52 -0.61 7.04
N SER A 2 11.31 -0.89 7.47
CA SER A 2 10.93 -0.90 8.88
C SER A 2 11.13 -2.29 9.47
N ARG A 3 11.56 -2.38 10.74
CA ARG A 3 11.70 -3.64 11.47
C ARG A 3 10.38 -3.95 12.19
N LEU A 4 9.87 -5.16 12.03
CA LEU A 4 8.68 -5.67 12.71
C LEU A 4 9.08 -6.85 13.60
N THR A 5 8.58 -6.87 14.84
CA THR A 5 8.68 -8.03 15.75
C THR A 5 7.26 -8.51 16.02
N ILE A 6 7.02 -9.80 15.82
CA ILE A 6 5.73 -10.45 16.06
C ILE A 6 5.94 -11.67 16.95
N THR A 7 4.96 -11.97 17.78
CA THR A 7 4.89 -13.23 18.53
C THR A 7 4.03 -14.21 17.74
N LEU A 8 4.53 -15.44 17.57
CA LEU A 8 3.82 -16.53 16.89
C LEU A 8 3.76 -17.73 17.85
N GLU A 9 2.77 -18.60 17.67
CA GLU A 9 2.82 -19.90 18.32
C GLU A 9 4.03 -20.71 17.84
N ASP A 10 4.62 -21.50 18.74
CA ASP A 10 5.84 -22.28 18.47
C ASP A 10 5.64 -23.27 17.30
N SER A 11 4.46 -23.88 17.21
CA SER A 11 4.07 -24.78 16.13
C SER A 11 4.14 -24.09 14.76
N LEU A 12 3.59 -22.89 14.67
CA LEU A 12 3.55 -22.10 13.45
C LEU A 12 4.94 -21.56 13.08
N HIS A 13 5.73 -21.14 14.08
CA HIS A 13 7.10 -20.70 13.85
C HIS A 13 7.96 -21.83 13.26
N ARG A 14 7.84 -23.06 13.78
CA ARG A 14 8.54 -24.24 13.22
C ARG A 14 8.11 -24.51 11.78
N ALA A 15 6.81 -24.57 11.51
CA ALA A 15 6.28 -24.79 10.16
C ALA A 15 6.75 -23.72 9.15
N LEU A 16 6.83 -22.45 9.59
CA LEU A 16 7.33 -21.35 8.77
C LEU A 16 8.83 -21.49 8.48
N LYS A 17 9.63 -21.91 9.47
CA LYS A 17 11.06 -22.17 9.31
C LYS A 17 11.35 -23.33 8.35
N GLU A 18 10.60 -24.42 8.47
CA GLU A 18 10.67 -25.56 7.54
C GLU A 18 10.27 -25.16 6.12
N THR A 19 9.21 -24.36 5.98
CA THR A 19 8.76 -23.88 4.67
C THR A 19 9.81 -22.98 4.02
N ALA A 20 10.43 -22.08 4.79
CA ALA A 20 11.52 -21.24 4.32
C ALA A 20 12.73 -22.06 3.83
N ALA A 21 13.12 -23.07 4.60
CA ALA A 21 14.20 -23.99 4.23
C ALA A 21 13.85 -24.77 2.95
N ARG A 22 12.64 -25.31 2.87
CA ARG A 22 12.15 -26.08 1.70
C ARG A 22 12.08 -25.24 0.43
N GLN A 23 11.66 -23.98 0.52
CA GLN A 23 11.55 -23.08 -0.62
C GLN A 23 12.88 -22.37 -0.98
N GLY A 24 13.90 -22.46 -0.12
CA GLY A 24 15.15 -21.72 -0.31
C GLY A 24 14.97 -20.19 -0.25
N ARG A 25 13.98 -19.71 0.50
CA ARG A 25 13.61 -18.29 0.57
C ARG A 25 13.56 -17.82 2.02
N PRO A 26 13.93 -16.55 2.32
CA PRO A 26 13.91 -16.05 3.68
C PRO A 26 12.46 -15.90 4.19
N ILE A 27 12.26 -16.16 5.49
CA ILE A 27 10.96 -16.06 6.17
C ILE A 27 10.29 -14.70 5.92
N ALA A 28 11.07 -13.61 5.93
CA ALA A 28 10.57 -12.26 5.68
C ALA A 28 9.82 -12.15 4.33
N ARG A 29 10.33 -12.79 3.27
CA ARG A 29 9.70 -12.76 1.94
C ARG A 29 8.39 -13.54 1.90
N ILE A 30 8.33 -14.66 2.63
CA ILE A 30 7.09 -15.44 2.78
C ILE A 30 6.03 -14.62 3.51
N ILE A 31 6.43 -13.93 4.60
CA ILE A 31 5.52 -13.06 5.37
C ILE A 31 5.06 -11.87 4.52
N GLU A 32 5.97 -11.17 3.85
CA GLU A 32 5.63 -10.02 2.97
C GLU A 32 4.60 -10.42 1.90
N GLU A 33 4.81 -11.53 1.20
CA GLU A 33 3.88 -12.03 0.20
C GLU A 33 2.53 -12.41 0.82
N SER A 34 2.54 -13.06 1.99
CA SER A 34 1.33 -13.44 2.70
C SER A 34 0.50 -12.22 3.12
N LEU A 35 1.16 -11.14 3.57
CA LEU A 35 0.49 -9.87 3.92
C LEU A 35 -0.15 -9.22 2.69
N LEU A 36 0.56 -9.20 1.55
CA LEU A 36 0.03 -8.69 0.29
C LEU A 36 -1.16 -9.52 -0.21
N LEU A 37 -1.08 -10.85 -0.13
CA LEU A 37 -2.17 -11.77 -0.48
C LEU A 37 -3.40 -11.58 0.41
N ARG A 38 -3.20 -11.23 1.69
CA ARG A 38 -4.29 -10.87 2.61
C ARG A 38 -4.89 -9.49 2.34
N GLY A 39 -4.37 -8.75 1.35
CA GLY A 39 -4.84 -7.42 0.98
C GLY A 39 -4.28 -6.30 1.85
N ILE A 40 -3.29 -6.59 2.71
CA ILE A 40 -2.58 -5.58 3.50
C ILE A 40 -1.56 -4.91 2.57
N LYS A 41 -2.07 -3.96 1.79
CA LYS A 41 -1.28 -3.18 0.86
C LYS A 41 -0.78 -1.93 1.58
N PRO A 42 0.45 -1.46 1.28
CA PRO A 42 0.79 -0.09 1.64
C PRO A 42 -0.29 0.82 1.07
N MET A 43 -0.92 1.62 1.93
CA MET A 43 -1.84 2.64 1.45
C MET A 43 -1.00 3.61 0.63
N ASP A 44 -1.21 3.64 -0.68
CA ASP A 44 -0.76 4.78 -1.49
C ASP A 44 -1.27 6.02 -0.76
N SER A 45 -0.37 6.93 -0.38
CA SER A 45 -0.81 8.17 0.26
C SER A 45 -1.84 8.84 -0.65
N ALA A 46 -2.84 9.53 -0.09
CA ALA A 46 -3.82 10.27 -0.90
C ALA A 46 -3.12 11.16 -1.95
N ARG A 47 -1.93 11.67 -1.61
CA ARG A 47 -1.04 12.41 -2.51
C ARG A 47 -0.55 11.59 -3.72
N GLN A 48 -0.14 10.34 -3.53
CA GLN A 48 0.28 9.44 -4.62
C GLN A 48 -0.90 9.06 -5.52
N LEU A 49 -2.08 8.82 -4.95
CA LEU A 49 -3.29 8.55 -5.72
C LEU A 49 -3.67 9.74 -6.60
N VAL A 50 -3.67 10.95 -6.03
CA VAL A 50 -3.96 12.20 -6.76
C VAL A 50 -2.90 12.47 -7.82
N ALA A 51 -1.61 12.29 -7.51
CA ALA A 51 -0.54 12.47 -8.49
C ALA A 51 -0.67 11.51 -9.68
N ARG A 52 -1.00 10.25 -9.43
CA ARG A 52 -1.24 9.23 -10.47
C ARG A 52 -2.49 9.52 -11.30
N ALA A 53 -3.54 10.06 -10.69
CA ALA A 53 -4.72 10.50 -11.41
C ALA A 53 -4.42 11.70 -12.31
N ARG A 54 -3.68 12.70 -11.78
CA ARG A 54 -3.26 13.89 -12.54
C ARG A 54 -2.39 13.55 -13.74
N SER A 55 -1.39 12.67 -13.59
CA SER A 55 -0.52 12.29 -14.71
C SER A 55 -1.23 11.56 -15.85
N ARG A 56 -2.42 11.03 -15.59
CA ARG A 56 -3.27 10.33 -16.58
C ARG A 56 -4.44 11.17 -17.05
N ALA A 57 -4.69 12.32 -16.43
CA ALA A 57 -5.71 13.24 -16.86
C ALA A 57 -5.24 13.93 -18.14
N ARG A 58 -6.04 13.87 -19.21
CA ARG A 58 -5.85 14.72 -20.40
C ARG A 58 -6.42 16.12 -20.17
N LEU A 59 -6.26 16.62 -18.94
CA LEU A 59 -6.80 17.90 -18.52
C LEU A 59 -5.62 18.86 -18.38
N PRO A 60 -5.59 19.96 -19.14
CA PRO A 60 -4.52 20.95 -19.04
C PRO A 60 -4.50 21.58 -17.63
N ASP A 61 -3.31 22.04 -17.22
CA ASP A 61 -3.06 22.49 -15.84
C ASP A 61 -4.02 23.59 -15.37
N GLU A 62 -4.41 24.50 -16.27
CA GLU A 62 -5.33 25.60 -15.99
C GLU A 62 -6.75 25.10 -15.65
N GLU A 63 -7.33 24.24 -16.51
CA GLU A 63 -8.63 23.59 -16.24
C GLU A 63 -8.60 22.71 -14.99
N ALA A 64 -7.47 22.04 -14.74
CA ALA A 64 -7.30 21.22 -13.54
C ALA A 64 -7.29 22.06 -12.25
N LEU A 65 -6.69 23.25 -12.30
CA LEU A 65 -6.67 24.18 -11.18
C LEU A 65 -8.09 24.70 -10.90
N ASP A 66 -8.79 25.15 -11.94
CA ASP A 66 -10.15 25.69 -11.84
C ASP A 66 -11.12 24.65 -11.27
N LEU A 67 -11.08 23.42 -11.78
CA LEU A 67 -11.88 22.31 -11.27
C LEU A 67 -11.56 22.02 -9.80
N SER A 68 -10.28 22.02 -9.41
CA SER A 68 -9.89 21.73 -8.02
C SER A 68 -10.40 22.78 -7.02
N VAL A 69 -10.42 24.05 -7.43
CA VAL A 69 -10.94 25.16 -6.62
C VAL A 69 -12.46 25.06 -6.50
N ALA A 70 -13.16 24.76 -7.60
CA ALA A 70 -14.61 24.57 -7.62
C ALA A 70 -15.05 23.43 -6.67
N GLU A 71 -14.42 22.25 -6.79
CA GLU A 71 -14.69 21.08 -5.94
C GLU A 71 -14.38 21.37 -4.45
N THR A 72 -13.27 22.06 -4.17
CA THR A 72 -12.90 22.42 -2.78
C THR A 72 -13.91 23.39 -2.17
N ARG A 73 -14.40 24.37 -2.95
CA ARG A 73 -15.46 25.30 -2.49
C ARG A 73 -16.77 24.57 -2.25
N ALA A 74 -17.16 23.65 -3.13
CA ALA A 74 -18.36 22.84 -2.97
C ALA A 74 -18.29 21.96 -1.71
N ALA A 75 -17.15 21.32 -1.46
CA ALA A 75 -16.93 20.48 -0.27
C ALA A 75 -16.89 21.29 1.04
N ARG A 76 -16.40 22.53 1.01
CA ARG A 76 -16.36 23.45 2.17
C ARG A 76 -17.64 24.28 2.33
N GLY A 77 -18.54 24.26 1.34
CA GLY A 77 -19.80 24.98 1.31
C GLY A 77 -20.96 24.26 2.01
N ARG A 78 -20.66 23.34 2.92
CA ARG A 78 -21.54 22.86 3.98
C ARG A 78 -20.93 23.21 5.33
#